data_AF-A0AB94IA27-F1
#
_entry.id   AF-A0AB94IA27-F1
#
_cell.length_a   1.000
_cell.length_b   1.000
_cell.length_c   1.000
_cell.angle_alpha   90.00
_cell.angle_beta   90.00
_cell.angle_gamma   90.00
#
_symmetry.space_group_name_H-M   'P 1'
#
loop_
_entity.id
_entity.type
_entity.pdbx_description
1 polymer ?
#
loop_
_entity_poly.entity_id
_entity_poly.type
_entity_poly.pdbx_seq_one_letter_code
_entity_poly.pdbx_strand_id
1 'polypeptide(L)'
;MTKKRDLIAILERFNDQGIKTNHIELFEDGQGGYLKNQHLDSNGNILLTTDEFEDKNNPQLYDNLPFNPDGFETILFEHVD
;
A
#
# COMPACT_ATOMS: atom_id res chain seq x y z
N MET A 1 -19.05 -8.93 -16.83
CA MET A 1 -17.94 -8.10 -17.34
C MET A 1 -17.00 -7.88 -16.17
N THR A 2 -15.77 -8.38 -16.23
CA THR A 2 -14.76 -8.11 -15.20
C THR A 2 -14.32 -6.67 -15.38
N LYS A 3 -14.60 -5.80 -14.41
CA LYS A 3 -14.05 -4.43 -14.42
C LYS A 3 -12.53 -4.54 -14.53
N LYS A 4 -11.95 -3.81 -15.50
CA LYS A 4 -10.51 -3.68 -15.64
C LYS A 4 -10.01 -2.89 -14.43
N ARG A 5 -9.15 -3.50 -13.63
CA ARG A 5 -8.46 -2.84 -12.51
C ARG A 5 -7.10 -2.41 -13.03
N ASP A 6 -6.92 -1.11 -13.18
CA ASP A 6 -5.66 -0.57 -13.69
C ASP A 6 -4.74 -0.30 -12.52
N LEU A 7 -3.55 -0.92 -12.52
CA LEU A 7 -2.53 -0.68 -11.50
C LEU A 7 -1.98 0.74 -11.69
N ILE A 8 -2.09 1.58 -10.67
CA ILE A 8 -1.70 2.99 -10.74
C ILE A 8 -0.38 3.25 -10.03
N ALA A 9 -0.18 2.62 -8.87
CA ALA A 9 1.02 2.80 -8.07
C ALA A 9 1.45 1.52 -7.36
N ILE A 10 2.75 1.45 -7.10
CA ILE A 10 3.37 0.46 -6.23
C ILE A 10 4.11 1.24 -5.13
N LEU A 11 3.79 0.94 -3.88
CA LEU A 11 4.53 1.45 -2.72
C LEU A 11 5.26 0.29 -2.06
N GLU A 12 6.48 0.56 -1.60
CA GLU A 12 7.28 -0.40 -0.86
C GLU A 12 7.62 0.18 0.51
N ARG A 13 7.40 -0.61 1.56
CA ARG A 13 7.81 -0.26 2.92
C ARG A 13 9.02 -1.08 3.31
N PHE A 14 9.89 -0.48 4.10
CA PHE A 14 11.11 -1.08 4.60
C PHE A 14 11.21 -0.88 6.11
N ASN A 15 11.82 -1.82 6.82
CA ASN A 15 12.17 -1.63 8.23
C ASN A 15 13.44 -0.75 8.37
N ASP A 16 13.83 -0.47 9.60
CA ASP A 16 15.01 0.33 9.96
C ASP A 16 16.35 -0.29 9.49
N GLN A 17 16.35 -1.58 9.17
CA GLN A 17 17.49 -2.31 8.58
C GLN A 17 17.50 -2.28 7.05
N GLY A 18 16.49 -1.68 6.41
CA GLY A 18 16.34 -1.64 4.96
C GLY A 18 15.81 -2.94 4.35
N ILE A 19 15.21 -3.83 5.15
CA ILE A 19 14.54 -5.05 4.66
C ILE A 19 13.12 -4.68 4.24
N LYS A 20 12.69 -5.09 3.04
CA LYS A 20 11.33 -4.85 2.54
C LYS A 20 10.31 -5.61 3.39
N THR A 21 9.34 -4.90 3.94
CA THR A 21 8.28 -5.47 4.80
C THR A 21 6.93 -5.52 4.10
N ASN A 22 6.69 -4.64 3.13
CA ASN A 22 5.42 -4.58 2.41
C ASN A 22 5.62 -4.35 0.91
N HIS A 23 4.73 -4.96 0.13
CA HIS A 23 4.49 -4.64 -1.28
C HIS A 23 3.03 -4.21 -1.43
N ILE A 24 2.81 -2.93 -1.72
CA ILE A 24 1.48 -2.34 -1.76
C ILE A 24 1.16 -1.94 -3.19
N GLU A 25 0.08 -2.50 -3.72
CA GLU A 25 -0.43 -2.20 -5.05
C GLU A 25 -1.72 -1.39 -4.91
N LEU A 26 -1.78 -0.25 -5.60
CA LEU A 26 -2.96 0.60 -5.69
C LEU A 26 -3.56 0.49 -7.08
N PHE A 27 -4.85 0.17 -7.13
CA PHE A 27 -5.59 -0.05 -8.36
C PHE A 27 -6.73 0.94 -8.50
N GLU A 28 -6.93 1.41 -9.72
CA GLU A 28 -8.15 2.10 -10.10
C GLU A 28 -9.24 1.07 -10.41
N ASP A 29 -10.35 1.24 -9.73
CA ASP A 29 -11.59 0.54 -9.98
C ASP A 29 -12.61 1.66 -10.04
N GLY A 30 -13.30 1.88 -11.18
CA GLY A 30 -14.24 3.00 -11.37
C GLY A 30 -15.46 3.05 -10.41
N GLN A 31 -15.38 2.47 -9.21
CA GLN A 31 -16.25 2.65 -8.04
C GLN A 31 -15.48 3.08 -6.76
N GLY A 32 -14.18 3.39 -6.86
CA GLY A 32 -13.29 3.73 -5.74
C GLY A 32 -11.99 2.92 -5.81
N GLY A 33 -10.86 3.53 -5.42
CA GLY A 33 -9.56 2.86 -5.45
C GLY A 33 -9.56 1.54 -4.64
N TYR A 34 -8.83 0.55 -5.13
CA TYR A 34 -8.61 -0.72 -4.44
C TYR A 34 -7.15 -0.84 -4.03
N LEU A 35 -6.91 -1.22 -2.77
CA LEU A 35 -5.58 -1.43 -2.23
C LEU A 35 -5.33 -2.90 -1.97
N LYS A 36 -4.12 -3.35 -2.25
CA LYS A 36 -3.62 -4.67 -1.88
C LYS A 36 -2.23 -4.54 -1.27
N ASN A 37 -2.14 -4.77 0.03
CA ASN A 37 -0.89 -4.75 0.79
C ASN A 37 -0.47 -6.16 1.14
N GLN A 38 0.69 -6.59 0.64
CA GLN A 38 1.30 -7.88 0.97
C GLN A 38 2.36 -7.67 2.05
N HIS A 39 2.16 -8.28 3.21
CA HIS A 39 3.13 -8.31 4.31
C HIS A 39 4.14 -9.43 4.07
N LEU A 40 5.42 -9.13 4.17
CA LEU A 40 6.51 -10.01 3.78
C LEU A 40 7.33 -10.45 5.00
N ASP A 41 7.85 -11.67 4.97
CA ASP A 41 8.93 -12.09 5.86
C ASP A 41 10.28 -11.53 5.39
N SER A 42 11.34 -11.73 6.17
CA SER A 42 12.69 -11.25 5.85
C SER A 42 13.31 -11.86 4.59
N ASN A 43 12.74 -12.94 4.05
CA ASN A 43 13.16 -13.55 2.79
C ASN A 43 12.30 -13.09 1.60
N GLY A 44 11.30 -12.23 1.83
CA GLY A 44 10.36 -11.76 0.81
C GLY A 44 9.18 -12.69 0.56
N ASN A 45 8.94 -13.71 1.39
CA ASN A 45 7.74 -14.55 1.28
C ASN A 45 6.52 -13.82 1.82
N ILE A 46 5.37 -14.00 1.18
CA ILE A 46 4.11 -13.39 1.63
C ILE A 46 3.62 -14.11 2.89
N LEU A 47 3.44 -13.35 3.96
CA LEU A 47 2.84 -13.79 5.22
C LEU A 47 1.32 -13.59 5.24
N LEU A 48 0.87 -12.43 4.74
CA LEU A 48 -0.53 -12.00 4.74
C LEU A 48 -0.77 -11.02 3.60
N THR A 49 -2.02 -10.93 3.13
CA THR A 49 -2.47 -9.85 2.25
C THR A 49 -3.68 -9.16 2.86
N THR A 50 -3.67 -7.82 2.88
CA THR A 50 -4.73 -6.97 3.42
C THR A 50 -5.13 -5.90 2.40
N ASP A 51 -6.22 -5.19 2.69
CA ASP A 51 -6.73 -4.01 2.00
C ASP A 51 -6.52 -2.72 2.83
N GLU A 52 -5.56 -2.75 3.76
CA GLU A 52 -5.16 -1.62 4.61
C GLU A 52 -3.66 -1.28 4.41
N PHE A 53 -3.28 -0.01 4.49
CA PHE A 53 -1.86 0.40 4.46
C PHE A 53 -1.10 -0.02 5.74
N GLU A 54 -1.79 -0.14 6.87
CA GLU A 54 -1.17 -0.33 8.18
C GLU A 54 -0.41 -1.67 8.27
N ASP A 55 0.82 -1.63 8.80
CA ASP A 55 1.53 -2.82 9.25
C ASP A 55 1.90 -2.66 10.73
N LYS A 56 1.09 -3.27 11.61
CA LYS A 56 1.29 -3.22 13.07
C LYS A 56 2.58 -3.90 13.52
N ASN A 57 3.11 -4.84 12.73
CA ASN A 57 4.34 -5.55 13.06
C ASN A 57 5.57 -4.79 12.56
N ASN A 58 5.41 -3.98 11.51
CA ASN A 58 6.47 -3.16 10.92
C ASN A 58 6.00 -1.70 10.74
N PRO A 59 5.73 -0.97 11.84
CA PRO A 59 5.24 0.40 11.76
C PRO A 59 6.28 1.31 11.11
N GLN A 60 5.84 2.19 10.24
CA GLN A 60 6.68 3.22 9.65
C GLN A 60 6.73 4.45 10.56
N LEU A 61 7.87 5.15 10.56
CA LEU A 61 8.05 6.38 11.37
C LEU A 61 7.00 7.45 11.05
N TYR A 62 6.49 7.44 9.83
CA TYR A 62 5.50 8.37 9.32
C TYR A 62 4.04 7.91 9.45
N ASP A 63 3.77 6.70 9.95
CA ASP A 63 2.39 6.16 10.01
C ASP A 63 1.47 7.05 10.87
N ASN A 64 2.01 7.67 11.92
CA ASN A 64 1.26 8.54 12.83
C ASN A 64 1.23 10.03 12.41
N LEU A 65 1.76 10.37 11.25
CA LEU A 65 1.72 11.76 10.77
C LEU A 65 0.34 12.06 10.19
N PRO A 66 -0.18 13.29 10.39
CA PRO A 66 -1.47 13.72 9.82
C PRO A 66 -1.44 13.70 8.28
N PHE A 67 -0.26 13.73 7.68
CA PHE A 67 -0.01 13.52 6.26
C PHE A 67 1.20 12.60 6.13
N ASN A 68 1.01 11.45 5.48
CA ASN A 68 2.06 10.48 5.22
C ASN A 68 2.08 10.10 3.72
N PRO A 69 3.19 9.51 3.21
CA PRO A 69 3.33 9.21 1.78
C PRO A 69 2.18 8.35 1.24
N ASP A 70 1.81 7.30 1.97
CA ASP A 70 0.76 6.35 1.61
C ASP A 70 -0.63 7.01 1.47
N GLY A 71 -0.98 7.89 2.41
CA GLY A 71 -2.21 8.67 2.38
C GLY A 71 -2.22 9.75 1.31
N PHE A 72 -1.06 10.33 0.98
CA PHE A 72 -0.94 11.32 -0.09
C PHE A 72 -1.27 10.70 -1.46
N GLU A 73 -0.79 9.49 -1.74
CA GLU A 73 -1.12 8.77 -2.97
C GLU A 73 -2.63 8.55 -3.07
N THR A 74 -3.29 8.15 -1.97
CA THR A 74 -4.75 7.98 -1.93
C THR A 74 -5.50 9.28 -2.27
N ILE A 75 -5.06 10.43 -1.73
CA ILE A 75 -5.67 11.74 -2.00
C ILE A 75 -5.50 12.15 -3.47
N LEU A 76 -4.34 11.87 -4.07
CA LEU A 76 -4.13 12.11 -5.49
C LEU A 76 -5.18 11.34 -6.31
N PHE A 77 -5.44 10.07 -5.99
CA PHE A 77 -6.40 9.24 -6.75
C PHE A 77 -7.86 9.67 -6.59
N GLU A 78 -8.26 10.24 -5.44
CA GLU A 78 -9.62 10.77 -5.28
C GLU A 78 -9.88 12.05 -6.12
N HIS A 79 -8.82 12.71 -6.59
CA HIS A 79 -8.90 14.01 -7.29
C HIS A 79 -8.42 13.98 -8.76
N VAL A 80 -8.05 12.81 -9.31
CA VAL A 80 -7.83 12.67 -10.75
C VAL A 80 -9.18 12.36 -11.41
N ASP A 81 -9.76 13.37 -12.07
CA ASP A 81 -10.98 13.28 -12.90
C ASP A 81 -10.78 12.47 -14.19
#